data_AF-A0A933YNZ6-F1
#
_entry.id   AF-A0A933YNZ6-F1
#
_cell.length_a   1.000
_cell.length_b   1.000
_cell.length_c   1.000
_cell.angle_alpha   90.00
_cell.angle_beta   90.00
_cell.angle_gamma   90.00
#
_symmetry.space_group_name_H-M   'P 1'
#
loop_
_entity.id
_entity.type
_entity.pdbx_description
1 polymer ?
#
loop_
_entity_poly.entity_id
_entity_poly.type
_entity_poly.pdbx_seq_one_letter_code
_entity_poly.pdbx_strand_id
1 'polypeptide(L)' 'MSSEQIFEQAKKLSVAERILLVEDIWDSIAADKETIELTQSQKDELDRRSEWFDKNPSKGKTWEEIKADKRQSEPNPEP' A
#
# COMPACT_ATOMS: atom_id res chain seq x y z
N MET A 1 21.47 6.90 -16.51
CA MET A 1 20.16 6.73 -17.17
C MET A 1 19.16 7.62 -16.44
N SER A 2 18.19 8.21 -17.14
CA SER A 2 17.11 8.98 -16.51
C SER A 2 16.07 8.05 -15.88
N SER A 3 15.41 8.47 -14.79
CA SER A 3 14.29 7.75 -14.17
C SER A 3 13.15 7.50 -15.16
N GLU A 4 12.91 8.45 -16.06
CA GLU A 4 11.91 8.35 -17.12
C GLU A 4 12.24 7.22 -18.11
N GLN A 5 13.52 7.03 -18.42
CA GLN A 5 13.97 5.94 -19.29
C GLN A 5 13.82 4.57 -18.62
N ILE A 6 13.99 4.47 -17.29
CA ILE A 6 13.79 3.23 -16.53
C ILE A 6 12.31 2.86 -16.50
N PHE A 7 11.44 3.86 -16.30
CA PHE A 7 10.00 3.65 -16.31
C PHE A 7 9.48 3.15 -17.68
N GLU A 8 9.94 3.76 -18.77
CA GLU A 8 9.57 3.30 -20.12
C GLU A 8 10.11 1.89 -20.46
N GLN A 9 11.21 1.46 -19.83
CA GLN A 9 11.68 0.07 -19.95
C GLN A 9 10.80 -0.88 -19.14
N ALA A 10 10.44 -0.53 -17.90
CA ALA A 10 9.55 -1.34 -17.07
C ALA A 10 8.19 -1.57 -17.75
N LYS A 11 7.66 -0.58 -18.48
CA LYS A 11 6.41 -0.71 -19.25
C LYS A 11 6.44 -1.80 -20.33
N LYS A 12 7.62 -2.19 -20.82
CA LYS A 12 7.78 -3.24 -21.84
C LYS A 12 7.68 -4.65 -21.25
N LEU A 13 7.80 -4.80 -19.93
CA LEU A 13 7.63 -6.07 -19.23
C LEU A 13 6.15 -6.48 -19.20
N SER A 14 5.88 -7.77 -19.03
CA SER A 14 4.53 -8.26 -18.75
C SER A 14 4.02 -7.71 -17.42
N VAL A 15 2.70 -7.78 -17.18
CA VAL A 15 2.10 -7.32 -15.92
C VAL A 15 2.73 -8.03 -14.72
N ALA A 16 2.93 -9.34 -14.80
CA ALA A 16 3.51 -10.14 -13.72
C ALA A 16 4.95 -9.72 -13.41
N GLU A 17 5.78 -9.54 -14.43
CA GLU A 17 7.17 -9.09 -14.26
C GLU A 17 7.25 -7.66 -13.70
N ARG A 18 6.33 -6.76 -14.09
CA ARG A 18 6.26 -5.44 -13.47
C ARG A 18 5.90 -5.48 -11.99
N ILE A 19 5.01 -6.39 -11.59
CA ILE A 19 4.63 -6.55 -10.18
C ILE A 19 5.85 -7.02 -9.39
N LEU A 20 6.57 -8.04 -9.87
CA LEU A 20 7.79 -8.52 -9.23
C LEU A 20 8.87 -7.44 -9.15
N LEU A 21 9.07 -6.67 -10.23
CA LEU A 21 10.03 -5.56 -10.21
C LEU A 21 9.65 -4.47 -9.18
N VAL A 22 8.36 -4.18 -9.03
CA VAL A 22 7.89 -3.22 -8.01
C VAL A 22 8.13 -3.77 -6.61
N GLU A 23 7.90 -5.07 -6.39
CA GLU A 23 8.19 -5.75 -5.13
C GLU A 23 9.69 -5.70 -4.79
N ASP A 24 10.56 -6.08 -5.73
CA ASP A 24 12.02 -6.05 -5.55
C ASP A 24 12.55 -4.63 -5.22
N ILE A 25 12.02 -3.60 -5.89
CA ILE A 25 12.37 -2.21 -5.61
C ILE A 25 11.87 -1.79 -4.23
N TRP A 26 10.67 -2.22 -3.84
CA TRP A 26 10.13 -1.91 -2.53
C TRP A 26 10.96 -2.55 -1.41
N ASP A 27 11.37 -3.80 -1.60
CA ASP A 27 12.25 -4.52 -0.69
C ASP A 27 13.64 -3.88 -0.60
N SER A 28 14.19 -3.38 -1.73
CA SER A 28 15.48 -2.68 -1.70
C SER A 28 15.40 -1.38 -0.90
N ILE A 29 14.32 -0.61 -1.05
CA ILE A 29 14.09 0.62 -0.26
C ILE A 29 13.97 0.29 1.23
N ALA A 30 13.25 -0.78 1.58
CA ALA A 30 13.12 -1.23 2.95
C ALA A 30 14.47 -1.72 3.54
N ALA A 31 15.33 -2.31 2.71
CA ALA A 31 16.65 -2.79 3.10
C ALA A 31 17.67 -1.65 3.30
N ASP A 32 17.56 -0.57 2.52
CA ASP A 32 18.47 0.58 2.58
C ASP A 32 18.33 1.42 3.87
N LYS A 33 17.33 1.13 4.71
CA LYS A 33 17.14 1.61 6.10
C LYS A 33 17.80 2.96 6.41
N GLU A 34 17.21 4.05 5.93
CA GLU A 34 17.06 5.20 6.81
C GLU A 34 16.03 4.78 7.85
N THR A 35 16.47 4.35 9.03
CA THR A 35 15.57 4.03 10.15
C THR A 35 14.75 5.28 10.47
N ILE A 36 13.49 5.29 10.03
CA ILE A 36 12.50 6.23 10.51
C ILE A 36 12.26 5.85 11.97
N GLU A 37 13.01 6.49 12.87
CA GLU A 37 12.86 6.32 14.30
C GLU A 37 11.48 6.82 14.71
N LEU A 38 10.60 5.88 15.07
CA LEU A 38 9.32 6.22 15.66
C LEU A 38 9.55 6.80 17.04
N THR A 39 8.94 7.96 17.31
CA THR A 39 8.84 8.50 18.67
C THR A 39 8.10 7.51 19.56
N GLN A 40 8.34 7.57 20.87
CA GLN A 40 7.62 6.71 21.82
C GLN A 40 6.10 6.87 21.69
N SER A 41 5.61 8.09 21.52
CA SER A 41 4.18 8.35 21.34
C SER A 41 3.59 7.69 20.08
N GLN A 42 4.35 7.58 19.00
CA GLN A 42 3.89 6.88 17.80
C GLN A 42 3.85 5.36 18.02
N LYS A 43 4.84 4.80 18.73
CA LYS A 43 4.84 3.38 19.12
C LYS A 43 3.64 3.05 20.00
N ASP A 44 3.41 3.87 21.04
CA ASP A 44 2.29 3.71 21.97
C ASP A 44 0.93 3.77 21.23
N GLU A 45 0.78 4.67 20.25
CA GLU A 45 -0.44 4.76 19.45
C GLU A 45 -0.65 3.53 18.54
N LEU A 46 0.43 2.98 17.97
CA LEU A 46 0.36 1.75 17.19
C LEU A 46 -0.06 0.57 18.07
N ASP A 47 0.55 0.41 19.24
CA ASP A 47 0.22 -0.63 20.21
C ASP A 47 -1.25 -0.52 20.65
N ARG A 48 -1.69 0.69 21.01
CA ARG A 48 -3.09 0.96 21.39
C ARG A 48 -4.07 0.58 20.29
N ARG A 49 -3.77 0.91 19.02
CA ARG A 49 -4.65 0.59 17.88
C ARG A 49 -4.64 -0.91 17.57
N SER A 50 -3.50 -1.57 17.72
CA SER A 50 -3.39 -3.02 17.56
C SER A 50 -4.26 -3.75 18.59
N GLU A 51 -4.09 -3.44 19.88
CA GLU A 51 -4.91 -4.05 20.94
C GLU A 51 -6.41 -3.76 20.77
N TRP A 52 -6.75 -2.55 20.32
CA TRP A 52 -8.14 -2.21 20.06
C TRP A 52 -8.72 -3.05 18.93
N PHE A 53 -7.96 -3.26 17.85
CA PHE A 53 -8.39 -4.11 16.73
C PHE A 53 -8.59 -5.56 17.17
N ASP A 54 -7.66 -6.12 17.95
CA ASP A 54 -7.77 -7.49 18.47
C ASP A 54 -9.01 -7.69 19.34
N LYS A 55 -9.37 -6.68 20.13
CA LYS A 55 -10.60 -6.67 20.96
C LYS A 55 -11.87 -6.40 20.15
N ASN A 56 -11.75 -5.86 18.94
CA ASN A 56 -12.87 -5.41 18.11
C ASN A 56 -12.75 -5.88 16.64
N PRO A 57 -12.62 -7.20 16.38
CA PRO A 57 -12.34 -7.71 15.03
C PRO A 57 -13.42 -7.36 14.01
N SER A 58 -14.66 -7.14 14.46
CA SER A 58 -15.79 -6.76 13.60
C SER A 58 -15.90 -5.25 13.31
N LYS A 59 -14.97 -4.44 13.81
CA LYS A 59 -14.95 -2.99 13.58
C LYS A 59 -14.06 -2.57 12.41
N GLY A 60 -13.29 -3.51 11.85
CA GLY A 60 -12.64 -3.33 10.55
C GLY A 60 -13.65 -3.46 9.40
N LYS A 61 -13.29 -2.95 8.22
CA LYS A 61 -14.00 -3.26 6.98
C LYS A 61 -13.34 -4.43 6.29
N THR A 62 -14.13 -5.32 5.70
CA THR A 62 -13.60 -6.35 4.81
C THR A 62 -13.11 -5.73 3.51
N TRP A 63 -12.30 -6.47 2.76
CA TRP A 63 -11.85 -6.04 1.45
C TRP A 63 -13.01 -5.85 0.46
N GLU A 64 -14.04 -6.69 0.58
CA GLU A 64 -15.27 -6.60 -0.20
C GLU A 64 -16.03 -5.31 0.11
N GLU A 65 -16.15 -4.94 1.38
CA GLU A 65 -16.78 -3.68 1.80
C GLU A 65 -16.02 -2.46 1.26
N ILE A 66 -14.69 -2.46 1.36
CA ILE A 66 -13.85 -1.38 0.81
C ILE A 66 -13.99 -1.27 -0.71
N LYS A 67 -14.02 -2.41 -1.42
CA LYS A 67 -14.24 -2.46 -2.86
C LYS A 67 -15.62 -1.94 -3.25
N ALA A 68 -16.65 -2.29 -2.49
CA ALA A 68 -18.01 -1.83 -2.72
C ALA A 68 -18.12 -0.30 -2.56
N ASP A 69 -17.49 0.26 -1.52
CA ASP A 69 -17.46 1.71 -1.29
C ASP A 69 -16.81 2.46 -2.46
N LYS A 70 -15.69 1.95 -3.01
CA LYS A 70 -15.00 2.60 -4.13
C LYS A 70 -15.78 2.53 -5.45
N ARG A 71 -16.52 1.44 -5.70
CA ARG A 71 -17.38 1.31 -6.89
C ARG A 71 -18.56 2.28 -6.89
N GLN A 72 -19.05 2.69 -5.71
CA GLN A 72 -20.12 3.69 -5.61
C GLN A 72 -19.65 5.13 -5.88
N SER A 73 -18.34 5.37 -5.85
CA SER A 73 -17.73 6.67 -6.20
C SER A 73 -17.27 6.77 -7.66
N GLU A 74 -17.44 5.72 -8.47
CA GLU A 74 -17.27 5.83 -9.91
C GLU A 74 -18.42 6.68 -10.48
N PRO A 75 -18.15 7.76 -11.23
CA PRO A 75 -19.22 8.57 -11.79
C PRO A 75 -20.06 7.70 -12.73
N ASN A 76 -21.36 7.65 -12.47
CA ASN A 76 -22.34 7.07 -13.37
C ASN A 76 -22.12 7.69 -14.77
N PRO A 77 -21.88 6.91 -15.84
CA PRO A 77 -21.83 7.50 -17.17
C PRO A 77 -23.18 8.16 -17.44
N GLU A 78 -23.18 9.49 -17.58
CA GLU A 78 -24.38 10.23 -17.96
C GLU A 78 -24.92 9.67 -19.29
N PRO A 79 -26.27 9.66 -19.45
CA PRO A 79 -26.97 8.97 -20.54
C PRO A 79 -26.59 9.44 -21.95
#